data_AF-A0AAP0G7V5-F1
#
_entry.id   AF-A0AAP0G7V5-F1
#
_cell.length_a   1.000
_cell.length_b   1.000
_cell.length_c   1.000
_cell.angle_alpha   90.00
_cell.angle_beta   90.00
_cell.angle_gamma   90.00
#
_symmetry.space_group_name_H-M   'P 1'
#
loop_
_entity.id
_entity.type
_entity.pdbx_description
1 polymer ?
#
loop_
_entity_poly.entity_id
_entity_poly.type
_entity_poly.pdbx_seq_one_letter_code
_entity_poly.pdbx_strand_id
1 'polypeptide(L)' 'MGRDIIANIITSIRNADMNQKGRVQIVTTNITKNIMKILLREGFIENVRKHKESQKNFLVARPRQLFKIL' A
#
# COMPACT_ATOMS: atom_id res chain seq x y z
N MET A 1 8.37 3.02 14.98
CA MET A 1 7.50 3.42 13.85
C MET A 1 6.38 4.29 14.39
N GLY A 2 6.24 5.50 13.84
CA GLY A 2 5.44 6.57 14.45
C GLY A 2 3.92 6.33 14.39
N ARG A 3 3.18 7.13 15.17
CA ARG A 3 1.70 7.14 15.24
C ARG A 3 1.03 7.59 13.93
N ASP A 4 1.79 8.09 12.96
CA ASP A 4 1.27 8.54 11.67
C ASP A 4 1.11 7.36 10.69
N ILE A 5 -0.14 6.96 10.49
CA ILE A 5 -0.52 5.86 9.61
C ILE A 5 -0.30 6.22 8.13
N ILE A 6 -0.47 7.48 7.74
CA ILE A 6 -0.34 7.92 6.34
C ILE A 6 1.12 7.84 5.92
N ALA A 7 2.02 8.43 6.72
CA ALA A 7 3.45 8.41 6.45
C ALA A 7 3.99 6.97 6.38
N ASN A 8 3.51 6.08 7.27
CA ASN A 8 3.89 4.67 7.24
C ASN A 8 3.45 3.97 5.95
N ILE A 9 2.22 4.20 5.46
CA ILE A 9 1.71 3.60 4.22
C ILE A 9 2.52 4.05 3.01
N ILE A 10 2.76 5.36 2.88
CA ILE A 10 3.54 5.93 1.76
C ILE A 10 4.97 5.36 1.78
N THR A 11 5.59 5.29 2.96
CA THR A 11 6.92 4.72 3.13
C THR A 11 6.97 3.24 2.76
N SER A 12 5.98 2.44 3.16
CA SER A 12 5.90 1.02 2.79
C SER A 12 5.76 0.81 1.29
N ILE A 13 4.98 1.64 0.59
CA ILE A 13 4.80 1.56 -0.86
C ILE A 13 6.09 1.92 -1.58
N ARG A 14 6.72 3.05 -1.20
CA ARG A 14 8.03 3.46 -1.74
C ARG A 14 9.08 2.37 -1.55
N ASN A 15 9.17 1.80 -0.35
CA ASN A 15 10.12 0.73 -0.07
C ASN A 15 9.83 -0.54 -0.86
N ALA A 16 8.56 -0.87 -1.10
CA ALA A 16 8.21 -2.03 -1.91
C ALA A 16 8.57 -1.84 -3.38
N ASP A 17 8.36 -0.63 -3.92
CA ASP A 17 8.77 -0.30 -5.28
C ASP A 17 10.30 -0.32 -5.44
N MET A 18 11.02 0.40 -4.58
CA MET A 18 12.49 0.48 -4.60
C MET A 18 13.16 -0.90 -4.46
N ASN A 19 12.65 -1.75 -3.57
CA ASN A 19 13.21 -3.10 -3.35
C ASN A 19 12.65 -4.15 -4.31
N GLN A 20 11.88 -3.75 -5.33
CA GLN A 20 11.20 -4.66 -6.27
C GLN A 20 10.33 -5.73 -5.56
N LYS A 21 9.89 -5.43 -4.33
CA LYS A 21 8.93 -6.26 -3.61
C LYS A 21 7.59 -6.02 -4.26
N GLY A 22 7.14 -6.95 -5.08
CA GLY A 22 5.93 -6.77 -5.89
C GLY A 22 4.62 -6.62 -5.11
N ARG A 23 4.62 -6.56 -3.77
CA ARG A 23 3.42 -6.44 -2.92
C ARG A 23 3.69 -5.70 -1.60
N VAL A 24 2.70 -4.93 -1.16
CA VAL A 24 2.61 -4.31 0.17
C VAL A 24 1.38 -4.87 0.88
N GLN A 25 1.51 -5.30 2.14
CA GLN A 25 0.39 -5.75 2.97
C GLN A 25 0.13 -4.74 4.09
N ILE A 26 -1.10 -4.24 4.19
CA ILE A 26 -1.51 -3.21 5.16
C ILE A 26 -2.79 -3.66 5.86
N VAL A 27 -2.88 -3.44 7.17
CA VAL A 27 -4.09 -3.74 7.94
C VAL A 27 -5.27 -2.90 7.43
N THR A 28 -6.43 -3.54 7.29
CA THR A 28 -7.64 -2.89 6.80
C THR A 28 -8.29 -2.05 7.90
N THR A 29 -8.37 -0.75 7.68
CA THR A 29 -9.22 0.20 8.41
C THR A 29 -10.02 1.03 7.40
N ASN A 30 -10.98 1.82 7.86
CA ASN A 30 -11.71 2.73 6.96
C ASN A 30 -10.78 3.78 6.35
N ILE A 31 -9.80 4.27 7.12
CA ILE A 31 -8.79 5.23 6.66
C ILE A 31 -7.89 4.58 5.60
N THR A 32 -7.34 3.40 5.87
CA THR A 32 -6.43 2.74 4.91
C THR A 32 -7.14 2.35 3.62
N LYS A 33 -8.43 1.97 3.67
CA LYS A 33 -9.25 1.76 2.47
C LYS A 33 -9.37 3.01 1.60
N ASN A 34 -9.65 4.16 2.20
CA ASN A 34 -9.81 5.40 1.45
C ASN A 34 -8.49 5.88 0.85
N ILE A 35 -7.38 5.79 1.60
CA ILE A 35 -6.04 6.07 1.08
C ILE A 35 -5.71 5.16 -0.11
N MET A 36 -5.94 3.85 0.00
CA MET A 36 -5.69 2.92 -1.10
C MET A 36 -6.51 3.21 -2.35
N LYS A 37 -7.75 3.68 -2.21
CA LYS A 37 -8.56 4.13 -3.35
C LYS A 37 -7.95 5.34 -4.05
N ILE A 38 -7.46 6.33 -3.28
CA ILE A 38 -6.79 7.50 -3.83
C ILE A 38 -5.52 7.07 -4.57
N LEU A 39 -4.67 6.26 -3.93
CA LEU A 39 -3.42 5.81 -4.55
C LEU A 39 -3.64 4.99 -5.82
N LEU A 40 -4.70 4.18 -5.87
CA LEU A 40 -5.09 3.44 -7.07
C LEU A 40 -5.55 4.38 -8.19
N ARG A 41 -6.38 5.37 -7.84
CA ARG A 41 -6.91 6.37 -8.78
C ARG A 41 -5.80 7.24 -9.38
N GLU A 42 -4.84 7.66 -8.55
CA GLU A 42 -3.69 8.48 -8.97
C GLU A 42 -2.58 7.64 -9.65
N GLY A 43 -2.74 6.32 -9.73
CA GLY A 43 -1.82 5.44 -10.46
C GLY A 43 -0.54 5.07 -9.71
N PHE A 44 -0.42 5.37 -8.41
CA PHE A 44 0.73 4.97 -7.59
C PHE A 44 0.80 3.46 -7.33
N ILE A 45 -0.35 2.78 -7.40
CA ILE A 45 -0.48 1.32 -7.28
C ILE A 45 -1.30 0.79 -8.44
N GLU A 46 -0.99 -0.42 -8.90
CA GLU A 46 -1.67 -1.05 -10.05
C GLU A 46 -2.99 -1.70 -9.66
N ASN A 47 -3.01 -2.33 -8.49
CA ASN A 47 -4.18 -3.01 -7.97
C ASN A 47 -4.12 -3.11 -6.44
N VAL A 48 -5.29 -3.35 -5.86
CA VAL A 48 -5.47 -3.64 -4.43
C VAL A 48 -6.46 -4.79 -4.30
N ARG A 49 -6.09 -5.81 -3.53
CA ARG A 49 -6.97 -6.94 -3.18
C ARG A 49 -7.13 -7.07 -1.68
N LYS A 50 -8.26 -7.61 -1.25
CA LYS A 50 -8.49 -7.96 0.16
C LYS A 50 -7.87 -9.32 0.45
N HIS A 51 -7.28 -9.46 1.63
CA HIS A 51 -6.75 -10.72 2.15
C HIS A 51 -7.17 -10.85 3.62
N LYS A 52 -7.51 -12.06 4.05
CA LYS A 52 -7.87 -12.34 5.45
C LYS A 52 -6.95 -13.44 5.97
N GLU A 53 -6.34 -13.19 7.12
CA GLU A 53 -5.42 -14.12 7.78
C GLU A 53 -5.67 -14.05 9.29
N SER A 54 -5.90 -15.20 9.93
CA SER A 54 -6.11 -15.32 11.39
C SER A 54 -7.05 -14.25 11.96
N GLN A 55 -8.23 -14.11 11.34
CA GLN A 55 -9.29 -13.14 11.65
C GLN A 55 -8.97 -11.65 11.36
N LYS A 56 -7.74 -11.31 10.99
CA LYS A 56 -7.35 -9.95 10.59
C LYS A 56 -7.58 -9.74 9.09
N ASN A 57 -8.08 -8.56 8.74
CA ASN A 57 -8.29 -8.16 7.35
C ASN A 57 -7.14 -7.28 6.88
N PHE A 58 -6.64 -7.55 5.68
CA PHE A 58 -5.54 -6.85 5.06
C PHE A 58 -5.90 -6.38 3.65
N LEU A 59 -5.27 -5.29 3.23
CA LEU A 59 -5.20 -4.85 1.85
C LEU A 59 -3.81 -5.20 1.33
N VAL A 60 -3.77 -5.92 0.21
CA VAL A 60 -2.54 -6.26 -0.49
C VAL A 60 -2.52 -5.46 -1.78
N ALA A 61 -1.55 -4.57 -1.92
CA ALA A 61 -1.40 -3.69 -3.07
C ALA A 61 -0.16 -4.06 -3.88
N ARG A 62 -0.21 -3.97 -5.21
CA ARG A 62 0.99 -3.94 -6.06
C ARG A 62 1.38 -2.48 -6.33
N PRO A 63 2.56 -2.02 -5.91
CA PRO A 63 3.13 -0.75 -6.39
C PRO A 63 3.22 -0.76 -7.92
N ARG A 64 2.95 0.39 -8.55
CA ARG A 64 3.23 0.57 -9.97
C ARG A 64 4.71 0.90 -10.12
N GLN A 65 5.43 0.12 -10.90
CA GLN A 65 6.87 0.29 -11.18
C GLN A 65 7.11 1.52 -12.05
N LEU A 66 6.93 2.70 -11.47
CA LEU A 66 7.15 4.00 -12.09
C LEU A 66 8.18 4.85 -11.35
N PHE A 67 8.57 4.52 -10.10
CA PHE A 67 9.59 5.29 -9.38
C PHE A 67 11.02 4.82 -9.70
N LYS A 68 11.34 4.69 -11.00
CA LYS A 68 12.75 4.68 -11.45
C LYS A 68 13.33 6.10 -11.62
N ILE A 69 12.53 7.15 -11.41
CA ILE A 69 12.95 8.54 -11.65
C ILE A 69 12.52 9.42 -10.46
N LEU A 70 13.18 9.23 -9.31
CA LEU A 70 13.51 10.26 -8.31
C LEU A 70 14.76 9.80 -7.56
#